data_AF-A0A2T3KPI0-F1
#
_entry.id   AF-A0A2T3KPI0-F1
#
_cell.length_a   1.000
_cell.length_b   1.000
_cell.length_c   1.000
_cell.angle_alpha   90.00
_cell.angle_beta   90.00
_cell.angle_gamma   90.00
#
_symmetry.space_group_name_H-M   'P 1'
#
loop_
_entity.id
_entity.type
_entity.pdbx_description
1 polymer ?
#
loop_
_entity_poly.entity_id
_entity_poly.type
_entity_poly.pdbx_seq_one_letter_code
_entity_poly.pdbx_strand_id
1 'polypeptide(L)'
;MIGYIRVSDTQKADGESQREAIQAYAAKRGIQISDWIEEHVSASKTDLSERKLSSLITSQQSLIVSDITRLGRHKVMELVGAIGQIASYGELHLAYNDTVISSENVDNAEIIFTVIGQSFASAVEAQKRSERAKAGHARRKANGLSSGRQKGQKVKSKLDEHTAFILNLLDTKNSKAEILRKLNERGVSISRSRFYSWLEDRGLHNKKAEFQADMFFE
;
A
#
# COMPACT_ATOMS: atom_id res chain seq x y z
N MET A 1 -18.19 20.32 0.06
CA MET A 1 -18.32 18.84 0.06
C MET A 1 -16.96 18.25 -0.21
N ILE A 2 -16.49 17.30 0.61
CA ILE A 2 -15.15 16.73 0.46
C ILE A 2 -15.22 15.36 -0.21
N GLY A 3 -14.42 15.13 -1.24
CA GLY A 3 -14.25 13.82 -1.86
C GLY A 3 -13.21 13.01 -1.08
N TYR A 4 -13.60 11.85 -0.56
CA TYR A 4 -12.70 10.98 0.21
C TYR A 4 -12.42 9.67 -0.52
N ILE A 5 -11.13 9.39 -0.70
CA ILE A 5 -10.62 8.21 -1.41
C ILE A 5 -9.72 7.42 -0.46
N ARG A 6 -9.96 6.11 -0.37
CA ARG A 6 -9.08 5.19 0.35
C ARG A 6 -8.61 4.08 -0.57
N VAL A 7 -7.29 3.98 -0.72
CA VAL A 7 -6.64 2.94 -1.51
C VAL A 7 -6.02 1.92 -0.55
N SER A 8 -6.51 0.67 -0.58
CA SER A 8 -6.06 -0.37 0.37
C SER A 8 -4.73 -1.03 0.00
N ASP A 9 -4.36 -0.99 -1.27
CA ASP A 9 -3.09 -1.51 -1.80
C ASP A 9 -2.34 -0.38 -2.52
N THR A 10 -1.06 -0.54 -2.79
CA THR A 10 -0.25 0.45 -3.55
C THR A 10 -0.65 0.57 -5.03
N GLN A 11 -1.79 0.02 -5.43
CA GLN A 11 -2.31 0.07 -6.80
C GLN A 11 -2.98 1.42 -7.07
N LYS A 12 -2.27 2.30 -7.78
CA LYS A 12 -2.77 3.64 -8.18
C LYS A 12 -4.10 3.59 -8.95
N ALA A 13 -4.36 2.52 -9.71
CA ALA A 13 -5.57 2.36 -10.52
C ALA A 13 -6.88 2.34 -9.68
N ASP A 14 -6.83 1.85 -8.44
CA ASP A 14 -8.01 1.80 -7.57
C ASP A 14 -8.42 3.20 -7.06
N GLY A 15 -7.46 4.12 -6.87
CA GLY A 15 -7.74 5.50 -6.46
C GLY A 15 -8.39 6.33 -7.57
N GLU A 16 -7.91 6.18 -8.80
CA GLU A 16 -8.45 6.88 -9.98
C GLU A 16 -9.90 6.49 -10.27
N SER A 17 -10.19 5.18 -10.23
CA SER A 17 -11.56 4.67 -10.42
C SER A 17 -12.55 5.23 -9.39
N GLN A 18 -12.13 5.34 -8.12
CA GLN A 18 -12.96 5.95 -7.07
C GLN A 18 -13.19 7.44 -7.33
N ARG A 19 -12.16 8.17 -7.76
CA ARG A 19 -12.24 9.60 -8.08
C ARG A 19 -13.23 9.85 -9.20
N GLU A 20 -13.13 9.10 -10.29
CA GLU A 20 -14.03 9.19 -11.44
C GLU A 20 -15.48 8.94 -11.04
N ALA A 21 -15.73 7.91 -10.22
CA ALA A 21 -17.07 7.59 -9.75
C ALA A 21 -17.68 8.73 -8.90
N ILE A 22 -16.89 9.29 -7.98
CA ILE A 22 -17.30 10.42 -7.14
C ILE A 22 -17.57 11.66 -8.00
N GLN A 23 -16.71 11.93 -9.00
CA GLN A 23 -16.90 13.07 -9.92
C GLN A 23 -18.16 12.91 -10.77
N ALA A 24 -18.40 11.72 -11.33
CA ALA A 24 -19.59 11.44 -12.13
C ALA A 24 -20.87 11.61 -11.29
N TYR A 25 -20.87 11.09 -10.06
CA TYR A 25 -21.96 11.26 -9.11
C TYR A 25 -22.21 12.73 -8.76
N ALA A 26 -21.14 13.47 -8.43
CA ALA A 26 -21.23 14.88 -8.05
C ALA A 26 -21.74 15.74 -9.21
N ALA A 27 -21.24 15.49 -10.43
CA ALA A 27 -21.69 16.17 -11.65
C ALA A 27 -23.18 15.93 -11.92
N LYS A 28 -23.66 14.68 -11.80
CA LYS A 28 -25.08 14.32 -11.96
C LYS A 28 -25.99 15.09 -10.99
N ARG A 29 -25.51 15.37 -9.78
CA ARG A 29 -26.27 16.04 -8.72
C ARG A 29 -25.99 17.54 -8.58
N GLY A 30 -25.14 18.11 -9.43
CA GLY A 30 -24.73 19.52 -9.32
C GLY A 30 -23.96 19.84 -8.03
N ILE A 31 -23.29 18.84 -7.44
CA ILE A 31 -22.52 19.00 -6.20
C ILE A 31 -21.10 19.46 -6.54
N GLN A 32 -20.65 20.54 -5.91
CA GLN A 32 -19.26 21.00 -6.03
C GLN A 32 -18.37 20.34 -4.97
N ILE A 33 -17.34 19.65 -5.43
CA ILE A 33 -16.29 19.08 -4.57
C ILE A 33 -15.27 20.17 -4.27
N SER A 34 -15.11 20.53 -3.00
CA SER A 34 -14.24 21.61 -2.55
C SER A 34 -12.80 21.16 -2.31
N ASP A 35 -12.60 19.90 -1.91
CA ASP A 35 -11.28 19.33 -1.67
C ASP A 35 -11.30 17.80 -1.80
N TRP A 36 -10.11 17.21 -1.94
CA TRP A 36 -9.90 15.77 -2.04
C TRP A 36 -8.94 15.27 -0.96
N ILE A 37 -9.38 14.26 -0.23
CA ILE A 37 -8.55 13.59 0.76
C ILE A 37 -8.33 12.16 0.33
N GLU A 38 -7.08 11.85 -0.01
CA GLU A 38 -6.61 10.53 -0.38
C GLU A 38 -5.69 9.96 0.71
N GLU A 39 -5.94 8.70 1.09
CA GLU A 39 -5.09 7.94 2.00
C GLU A 39 -4.79 6.53 1.45
N HIS A 40 -3.53 6.10 1.64
CA HIS A 40 -3.04 4.78 1.23
C HIS A 40 -2.88 3.89 2.46
N VAL A 41 -3.99 3.39 2.99
CA VAL A 41 -4.00 2.54 4.18
C VAL A 41 -4.96 1.36 4.04
N SER A 42 -4.54 0.23 4.60
CA SER A 42 -5.34 -0.98 4.66
C SER A 42 -6.29 -0.93 5.86
N ALA A 43 -7.60 -0.90 5.62
CA ALA A 43 -8.62 -0.92 6.68
C ALA A 43 -8.55 -2.14 7.61
N SER A 44 -7.86 -3.22 7.23
CA SER A 44 -7.63 -4.39 8.09
C SER A 44 -6.49 -4.22 9.09
N LYS A 45 -5.67 -3.17 8.95
CA LYS A 45 -4.44 -2.95 9.72
C LYS A 45 -4.39 -1.60 10.43
N THR A 46 -5.40 -0.76 10.23
CA THR A 46 -5.38 0.64 10.68
C THR A 46 -6.74 0.98 11.25
N ASP A 47 -6.74 1.48 12.48
CA ASP A 47 -7.95 1.92 13.19
C ASP A 47 -8.48 3.23 12.58
N LEU A 48 -9.78 3.52 12.75
CA LEU A 48 -10.38 4.75 12.21
C LEU A 48 -9.72 6.01 12.77
N SER A 49 -9.29 5.98 14.04
CA SER A 49 -8.58 7.07 14.70
C SER A 49 -7.26 7.44 14.01
N GLU A 50 -6.57 6.47 13.43
CA GLU A 50 -5.26 6.64 12.77
C GLU A 50 -5.38 7.11 11.31
N ARG A 51 -6.60 7.30 10.80
CA ARG A 51 -6.88 7.62 9.40
C ARG A 51 -7.16 9.10 9.23
N LYS A 52 -6.88 9.66 8.04
CA LYS A 52 -7.24 11.06 7.72
C LYS A 52 -8.76 11.29 7.84
N LEU A 53 -9.54 10.22 7.71
CA LEU A 53 -10.97 10.21 7.98
C LEU A 53 -11.34 10.72 9.39
N SER A 54 -10.55 10.47 10.44
CA SER A 54 -10.86 10.97 11.79
C SER A 54 -10.76 12.50 11.87
N SER A 55 -9.77 13.09 11.19
CA SER A 55 -9.62 14.54 11.08
C SER A 55 -10.76 15.16 10.28
N LEU A 56 -11.21 14.48 9.21
CA LEU A 56 -12.37 14.88 8.42
C LEU A 56 -13.65 14.90 9.27
N ILE A 57 -13.87 13.83 10.03
CA ILE A 57 -15.05 13.72 10.88
C ILE A 57 -15.05 14.84 11.94
N THR A 58 -13.88 15.16 12.50
CA THR A 58 -13.71 16.27 13.45
C THR A 58 -13.97 17.64 12.80
N SER A 59 -13.64 17.81 11.51
CA SER A 59 -13.85 19.06 10.77
C SER A 59 -15.30 19.33 10.37
N GLN A 60 -16.23 18.42 10.70
CA GLN A 60 -17.67 18.54 10.47
C GLN A 60 -18.05 18.86 9.01
N GLN A 61 -17.33 18.27 8.06
CA GLN A 61 -17.57 18.47 6.64
C GLN A 61 -18.44 17.35 6.07
N SER A 62 -19.37 17.67 5.18
CA SER A 62 -20.07 16.66 4.39
C SER A 62 -19.11 15.95 3.44
N LEU A 63 -19.29 14.63 3.28
CA LEU A 63 -18.38 13.73 2.60
C LEU A 63 -19.04 13.02 1.42
N ILE A 64 -18.29 12.81 0.34
CA ILE A 64 -18.63 11.83 -0.70
C ILE A 64 -17.56 10.76 -0.73
N VAL A 65 -17.99 9.50 -0.70
CA VAL A 65 -17.15 8.32 -0.90
C VAL A 65 -17.72 7.45 -2.03
N SER A 66 -16.89 6.61 -2.62
CA SER A 66 -17.34 5.66 -3.65
C SER A 66 -18.28 4.60 -3.07
N ASP A 67 -17.91 4.01 -1.93
CA ASP A 67 -18.66 2.97 -1.22
C ASP A 67 -18.44 3.04 0.30
N ILE A 68 -19.30 2.37 1.07
CA ILE A 68 -19.20 2.37 2.54
C ILE A 68 -17.92 1.73 3.05
N THR A 69 -17.35 0.81 2.28
CA THR A 69 -16.12 0.10 2.64
C THR A 69 -14.89 1.02 2.61
N ARG A 70 -15.02 2.23 2.04
CA ARG A 70 -14.01 3.29 2.17
C ARG A 70 -13.93 3.78 3.59
N LEU A 71 -15.04 3.88 4.31
CA LEU A 71 -15.08 4.30 5.70
C LEU A 71 -14.59 3.22 6.67
N GLY A 72 -14.78 1.93 6.36
CA GLY A 72 -14.26 0.83 7.17
C GLY A 72 -14.81 -0.53 6.75
N ARG A 73 -14.18 -1.62 7.22
CA ARG A 73 -14.62 -3.00 6.89
C ARG A 73 -14.67 -3.95 8.09
N HIS A 74 -13.95 -3.70 9.19
CA HIS A 74 -13.71 -4.71 10.23
C HIS A 74 -14.45 -4.44 11.55
N LYS A 75 -14.66 -3.17 11.91
CA LYS A 75 -15.33 -2.78 13.14
C LYS A 75 -16.67 -2.13 12.78
N VAL A 76 -17.70 -2.96 12.61
CA VAL A 76 -19.04 -2.51 12.15
C VAL A 76 -19.60 -1.40 13.04
N MET A 77 -19.48 -1.55 14.36
CA MET A 77 -19.95 -0.52 15.31
C MET A 77 -19.20 0.81 15.17
N GLU A 78 -17.90 0.77 14.89
CA GLU A 78 -17.08 1.98 14.68
C GLU A 78 -17.49 2.68 13.38
N LEU A 79 -17.80 1.91 12.33
CA LEU A 79 -18.35 2.43 11.09
C LEU A 79 -19.73 3.07 11.30
N VAL A 80 -20.64 2.40 12.00
CA VAL A 80 -21.97 2.95 12.31
C VAL A 80 -21.85 4.23 13.12
N GLY A 81 -20.94 4.27 14.10
CA GLY A 81 -20.64 5.48 14.87
C GLY A 81 -20.12 6.62 13.99
N ALA A 82 -19.20 6.35 13.06
CA ALA A 82 -18.69 7.34 12.12
C ALA A 82 -19.79 7.90 11.20
N ILE A 83 -20.66 7.04 10.68
CA ILE A 83 -21.81 7.45 9.86
C ILE A 83 -22.75 8.34 10.67
N GLY A 84 -23.10 7.94 11.90
CA GLY A 84 -23.93 8.71 12.81
C GLY A 84 -23.34 10.09 13.10
N GLN A 85 -22.04 10.14 13.34
CA GLN A 85 -21.33 11.40 13.56
C GLN A 85 -21.37 12.29 12.33
N ILE A 86 -21.11 11.76 11.13
CA ILE A 86 -21.18 12.54 9.87
C ILE A 86 -22.60 13.08 9.65
N ALA A 87 -23.60 12.21 9.79
CA ALA A 87 -25.01 12.55 9.61
C ALA A 87 -25.51 13.62 10.60
N SER A 88 -24.89 13.73 11.78
CA SER A 88 -25.30 14.70 12.80
C SER A 88 -24.99 16.17 12.45
N TYR A 89 -24.02 16.43 11.57
CA TYR A 89 -23.63 17.79 11.17
C TYR A 89 -23.73 18.03 9.65
N GLY A 90 -23.91 17.00 8.84
CA GLY A 90 -23.92 17.11 7.39
C GLY A 90 -24.37 15.83 6.71
N GLU A 91 -23.93 15.66 5.47
CA GLU A 91 -24.35 14.55 4.62
C GLU A 91 -23.17 13.62 4.29
N LEU A 92 -23.44 12.32 4.29
CA LEU A 92 -22.57 11.29 3.75
C LEU A 92 -23.18 10.74 2.46
N HIS A 93 -22.48 10.93 1.35
CA HIS A 93 -22.87 10.45 0.04
C HIS A 93 -22.07 9.21 -0.32
N LEU A 94 -22.78 8.19 -0.82
CA LEU A 94 -22.21 6.96 -1.35
C LEU A 94 -22.45 6.94 -2.87
N ALA A 95 -21.39 7.08 -3.66
CA ALA A 95 -21.50 7.35 -5.09
C ALA A 95 -21.99 6.16 -5.91
N TYR A 96 -21.53 4.93 -5.61
CA TYR A 96 -21.88 3.74 -6.42
C TYR A 96 -23.33 3.31 -6.32
N ASN A 97 -23.99 3.60 -5.20
CA ASN A 97 -25.37 3.23 -4.91
C ASN A 97 -26.32 4.45 -4.86
N ASP A 98 -25.86 5.61 -5.32
CA ASP A 98 -26.62 6.86 -5.39
C ASP A 98 -27.33 7.22 -4.04
N THR A 99 -26.70 6.89 -2.91
CA THR A 99 -27.30 6.98 -1.57
C THR A 99 -26.79 8.21 -0.82
N VAL A 100 -27.69 8.87 -0.07
CA VAL A 100 -27.36 9.99 0.82
C VAL A 100 -27.81 9.63 2.22
N ILE A 101 -26.92 9.80 3.19
CA ILE A 101 -27.19 9.58 4.61
C ILE A 101 -27.05 10.93 5.34
N SER A 102 -28.10 11.35 6.03
CA SER A 102 -28.18 12.60 6.78
C SER A 102 -28.92 12.36 8.10
N SER A 103 -29.02 13.38 8.94
CA SER A 103 -29.78 13.32 10.20
C SER A 103 -31.23 12.86 10.04
N GLU A 104 -31.84 13.07 8.87
CA GLU A 104 -33.23 12.71 8.59
C GLU A 104 -33.44 11.21 8.39
N ASN A 105 -32.41 10.50 7.93
CA ASN A 105 -32.55 9.10 7.51
C ASN A 105 -31.49 8.16 8.11
N VAL A 106 -30.59 8.65 8.96
CA VAL A 106 -29.53 7.83 9.56
C VAL A 106 -30.07 6.66 10.38
N ASP A 107 -31.25 6.83 11.00
CA ASP A 107 -31.95 5.80 11.77
C ASP A 107 -32.87 4.92 10.92
N ASN A 108 -32.89 5.12 9.59
CA ASN A 108 -33.67 4.29 8.68
C ASN A 108 -33.12 2.85 8.68
N ALA A 109 -33.99 1.89 9.01
CA ALA A 109 -33.63 0.48 9.11
C ALA A 109 -33.00 -0.07 7.81
N GLU A 110 -33.53 0.30 6.64
CA GLU A 110 -33.00 -0.15 5.35
C GLU A 110 -31.56 0.34 5.12
N ILE A 111 -31.28 1.61 5.44
CA ILE A 111 -29.93 2.19 5.35
C ILE A 111 -28.98 1.45 6.31
N ILE A 112 -29.39 1.26 7.57
CA ILE A 112 -28.60 0.56 8.58
C ILE A 112 -28.31 -0.88 8.15
N PHE A 113 -29.32 -1.64 7.73
CA PHE A 113 -29.14 -3.02 7.27
C PHE A 113 -28.26 -3.09 6.03
N THR A 114 -28.38 -2.15 5.10
CA THR A 114 -27.54 -2.09 3.90
C THR A 114 -26.08 -1.85 4.26
N VAL A 115 -25.81 -0.85 5.09
CA VAL A 115 -24.46 -0.50 5.57
C VAL A 115 -23.83 -1.69 6.29
N ILE A 116 -24.55 -2.30 7.24
CA ILE A 116 -24.08 -3.44 8.02
C ILE A 116 -23.84 -4.64 7.10
N GLY A 117 -24.79 -4.95 6.23
CA GLY A 117 -24.72 -6.07 5.29
C GLY A 117 -23.55 -5.95 4.32
N GLN A 118 -23.34 -4.78 3.72
CA GLN A 118 -22.21 -4.51 2.82
C GLN A 118 -20.86 -4.61 3.55
N SER A 119 -20.79 -4.09 4.77
CA SER A 119 -19.58 -4.15 5.60
C SER A 119 -19.24 -5.58 5.98
N PHE A 120 -20.24 -6.35 6.42
CA PHE A 120 -20.10 -7.76 6.75
C PHE A 120 -19.69 -8.60 5.52
N ALA A 121 -20.38 -8.43 4.39
CA ALA A 121 -20.04 -9.13 3.15
C ALA A 121 -18.59 -8.86 2.73
N SER A 122 -18.15 -7.60 2.82
CA SER A 122 -16.77 -7.21 2.51
C SER A 122 -15.75 -7.83 3.46
N ALA A 123 -16.08 -7.92 4.76
CA ALA A 123 -15.22 -8.57 5.75
C ALA A 123 -15.06 -10.07 5.48
N VAL A 124 -16.17 -10.76 5.22
CA VAL A 124 -16.19 -12.19 4.88
C VAL A 124 -15.41 -12.47 3.60
N GLU A 125 -15.57 -11.64 2.58
CA GLU A 125 -14.85 -11.81 1.31
C GLU A 125 -13.33 -11.64 1.50
N ALA A 126 -12.91 -10.64 2.29
CA ALA A 126 -11.51 -10.45 2.64
C ALA A 126 -10.94 -11.64 3.43
N GLN A 127 -11.70 -12.20 4.36
CA GLN A 127 -11.33 -13.41 5.07
C GLN A 127 -11.17 -14.61 4.11
N LYS A 128 -12.14 -14.85 3.23
CA LYS A 128 -12.08 -15.92 2.22
C LYS A 128 -10.87 -15.78 1.29
N ARG A 129 -10.52 -14.54 0.89
CA ARG A 129 -9.30 -14.26 0.11
C ARG A 129 -8.03 -14.65 0.87
N SER A 130 -7.95 -14.31 2.16
CA SER A 130 -6.84 -14.68 3.03
C SER A 130 -6.72 -16.21 3.21
N GLU A 131 -7.83 -16.88 3.47
CA GLU A 131 -7.90 -18.34 3.61
C GLU A 131 -7.45 -19.04 2.32
N ARG A 132 -7.91 -18.58 1.15
CA ARG A 132 -7.48 -19.11 -0.15
C ARG A 132 -5.97 -18.97 -0.36
N ALA A 133 -5.39 -17.82 -0.02
CA ALA A 133 -3.94 -17.60 -0.12
C ALA A 133 -3.16 -18.54 0.81
N LYS A 134 -3.63 -18.71 2.06
CA LYS A 134 -3.02 -19.63 3.04
C LYS A 134 -3.10 -21.08 2.57
N ALA A 135 -4.26 -21.51 2.05
CA ALA A 135 -4.43 -22.85 1.49
C ALA A 135 -3.53 -23.09 0.28
N GLY A 136 -3.40 -22.11 -0.63
CA GLY A 136 -2.48 -22.18 -1.76
C GLY A 136 -1.02 -22.29 -1.31
N HIS A 137 -0.61 -21.51 -0.31
CA HIS A 137 0.73 -21.60 0.28
C HIS A 137 0.98 -22.96 0.94
N ALA A 138 0.03 -23.47 1.73
CA ALA A 138 0.13 -24.78 2.36
C ALA A 138 0.25 -25.91 1.33
N ARG A 139 -0.54 -25.87 0.25
CA ARG A 139 -0.46 -26.84 -0.86
C ARG A 139 0.89 -26.80 -1.55
N ARG A 140 1.43 -25.61 -1.84
CA ARG A 140 2.77 -25.46 -2.42
C ARG A 140 3.84 -26.07 -1.52
N LYS A 141 3.77 -25.78 -0.22
CA LYS A 141 4.71 -26.31 0.78
C LYS A 141 4.63 -27.84 0.88
N ALA A 142 3.42 -28.41 0.89
CA ALA A 142 3.21 -29.86 0.91
C ALA A 142 3.78 -30.56 -0.33
N ASN A 143 3.71 -29.90 -1.50
CA ASN A 143 4.31 -30.38 -2.74
C ASN A 143 5.84 -30.16 -2.82
N GLY A 144 6.49 -29.73 -1.74
CA GLY A 144 7.94 -29.46 -1.71
C GLY A 144 8.36 -28.25 -2.56
N LEU A 145 7.43 -27.43 -3.04
CA LEU A 145 7.74 -26.25 -3.86
C LEU A 145 8.23 -25.09 -2.99
N SER A 146 9.19 -24.32 -3.50
CA SER A 146 9.69 -23.14 -2.78
C SER A 146 8.59 -22.09 -2.59
N SER A 147 8.54 -21.51 -1.39
CA SER A 147 7.72 -20.34 -1.07
C SER A 147 8.57 -19.08 -1.22
N GLY A 148 8.84 -18.70 -2.47
CA GLY A 148 9.63 -17.52 -2.82
C GLY A 148 10.90 -17.86 -3.60
N ARG A 149 11.84 -16.91 -3.59
CA ARG A 149 13.15 -17.02 -4.26
C ARG A 149 13.84 -18.31 -3.82
N GLN A 150 14.29 -19.11 -4.77
CA GLN A 150 15.02 -20.33 -4.47
C GLN A 150 16.35 -19.98 -3.78
N LYS A 151 16.77 -20.83 -2.84
CA LYS A 151 18.06 -20.66 -2.15
C LYS A 151 19.19 -20.66 -3.19
N GLY A 152 20.05 -19.64 -3.14
CA GLY A 152 21.16 -19.48 -4.09
C GLY A 152 20.79 -18.89 -5.46
N GLN A 153 19.51 -18.69 -5.77
CA GLN A 153 19.11 -18.06 -7.03
C GLN A 153 19.66 -16.64 -7.12
N LYS A 154 20.49 -16.33 -8.10
CA LYS A 154 20.96 -14.96 -8.36
C LYS A 154 19.83 -14.18 -9.03
N VAL A 155 19.49 -13.01 -8.47
CA VAL A 155 18.46 -12.12 -9.01
C VAL A 155 19.05 -10.72 -9.19
N LYS A 156 18.36 -9.88 -9.98
CA LYS A 156 18.71 -8.48 -10.15
C LYS A 156 18.76 -7.80 -8.78
N SER A 157 19.86 -7.12 -8.50
CA SER A 157 20.09 -6.29 -7.32
C SER A 157 19.98 -4.83 -7.72
N LYS A 158 19.49 -3.97 -6.83
CA LYS A 158 19.59 -2.52 -7.04
C LYS A 158 21.04 -2.03 -7.18
N LEU A 159 22.01 -2.78 -6.66
CA LEU A 159 23.44 -2.49 -6.84
C LEU A 159 23.91 -2.70 -8.29
N ASP A 160 23.19 -3.51 -9.08
CA ASP A 160 23.57 -3.77 -10.48
C ASP A 160 23.55 -2.47 -11.31
N GLU A 161 22.63 -1.55 -10.99
CA GLU A 161 22.52 -0.22 -11.63
C GLU A 161 23.64 0.75 -11.21
N HIS A 162 24.37 0.42 -10.15
CA HIS A 162 25.49 1.20 -9.62
C HIS A 162 26.83 0.48 -9.80
N THR A 163 26.89 -0.58 -10.61
CA THR A 163 28.08 -1.42 -10.76
C THR A 163 29.30 -0.59 -11.14
N ALA A 164 29.21 0.28 -12.15
CA ALA A 164 30.33 1.11 -12.60
C ALA A 164 30.86 2.04 -11.48
N PHE A 165 29.95 2.62 -10.69
CA PHE A 165 30.31 3.45 -9.55
C PHE A 165 31.02 2.65 -8.46
N ILE A 166 30.51 1.46 -8.14
CA ILE A 166 31.10 0.58 -7.12
C ILE A 166 32.48 0.09 -7.56
N LEU A 167 32.63 -0.29 -8.83
CA LEU A 167 33.91 -0.72 -9.40
C LEU A 167 34.97 0.37 -9.32
N ASN A 168 34.64 1.61 -9.69
CA ASN A 168 35.55 2.74 -9.56
C ASN A 168 36.05 2.90 -8.11
N LEU A 169 35.15 2.85 -7.14
CA LEU A 169 35.52 2.97 -5.72
C LEU A 169 36.36 1.79 -5.20
N LEU A 170 36.14 0.59 -5.73
CA LEU A 170 36.98 -0.57 -5.41
C LEU A 170 38.39 -0.40 -5.99
N ASP A 171 38.49 0.11 -7.22
CA ASP A 171 39.76 0.34 -7.91
C ASP A 171 40.57 1.48 -7.24
N THR A 172 39.90 2.53 -6.73
CA THR A 172 40.51 3.62 -5.94
C THR A 172 40.84 3.22 -4.48
N LYS A 173 40.75 1.93 -4.13
CA LYS A 173 41.05 1.37 -2.80
C LYS A 173 40.22 1.95 -1.66
N ASN A 174 39.02 2.48 -1.93
CA ASN A 174 38.12 2.87 -0.85
C ASN A 174 37.72 1.65 -0.03
N SER A 175 37.61 1.84 1.29
CA SER A 175 37.17 0.75 2.15
C SER A 175 35.72 0.34 1.81
N LYS A 176 35.38 -0.94 1.98
CA LYS A 176 34.00 -1.43 1.77
C LYS A 176 32.96 -0.66 2.61
N ALA A 177 33.36 -0.14 3.78
CA ALA A 177 32.53 0.72 4.63
C ALA A 177 32.30 2.10 4.00
N GLU A 178 33.32 2.69 3.40
CA GLU A 178 33.21 3.97 2.71
C GLU A 178 32.36 3.86 1.44
N ILE A 179 32.46 2.76 0.70
CA ILE A 179 31.61 2.49 -0.47
C ILE A 179 30.13 2.47 -0.05
N LEU A 180 29.80 1.80 1.06
CA LEU A 180 28.44 1.79 1.60
C LEU A 180 27.94 3.18 1.99
N ARG A 181 28.80 4.00 2.60
CA ARG A 181 28.47 5.40 2.93
C ARG A 181 28.16 6.21 1.67
N LYS A 182 29.02 6.13 0.65
CA LYS A 182 28.84 6.81 -0.63
C LYS A 182 27.60 6.32 -1.40
N LEU A 183 27.26 5.03 -1.31
CA LEU A 183 26.01 4.51 -1.86
C LEU A 183 24.79 5.08 -1.13
N ASN A 184 24.83 5.17 0.20
CA ASN A 184 23.76 5.75 1.00
C ASN A 184 23.55 7.24 0.69
N GLU A 185 24.63 8.01 0.51
CA GLU A 185 24.58 9.42 0.08
C GLU A 185 23.91 9.58 -1.29
N ARG A 186 23.94 8.55 -2.15
CA ARG A 186 23.25 8.50 -3.44
C ARG A 186 21.83 7.92 -3.37
N GLY A 187 21.28 7.74 -2.16
CA GLY A 187 19.93 7.18 -1.94
C GLY A 187 19.87 5.65 -1.97
N VAL A 188 21.01 4.95 -2.03
CA VAL A 188 21.08 3.49 -2.12
C VAL A 188 21.48 2.90 -0.77
N SER A 189 20.51 2.83 0.15
CA SER A 189 20.74 2.22 1.46
C SER A 189 20.77 0.69 1.40
N ILE A 190 21.87 0.05 1.77
CA ILE A 190 22.00 -1.41 1.75
C ILE A 190 22.79 -1.93 2.95
N SER A 191 22.42 -3.10 3.46
CA SER A 191 23.17 -3.73 4.55
C SER A 191 24.54 -4.20 4.08
N ARG A 192 25.51 -4.19 4.99
CA ARG A 192 26.86 -4.69 4.73
C ARG A 192 26.83 -6.15 4.24
N SER A 193 26.06 -7.01 4.89
CA SER A 193 25.90 -8.42 4.48
C SER A 193 25.43 -8.55 3.02
N ARG A 194 24.41 -7.77 2.61
CA ARG A 194 23.90 -7.84 1.24
C ARG A 194 24.91 -7.30 0.22
N PHE A 195 25.66 -6.26 0.57
CA PHE A 195 26.73 -5.74 -0.29
C PHE A 195 27.84 -6.77 -0.50
N TYR A 196 28.27 -7.47 0.55
CA TYR A 196 29.29 -8.53 0.43
C TYR A 196 28.78 -9.74 -0.36
N SER A 197 27.54 -10.18 -0.11
CA SER A 197 26.89 -11.22 -0.90
C SER A 197 26.75 -10.81 -2.37
N TRP A 198 26.47 -9.52 -2.65
CA TRP A 198 26.43 -9.03 -4.03
C TRP A 198 27.82 -9.03 -4.70
N LEU A 199 28.87 -8.64 -3.98
CA LEU A 199 30.24 -8.74 -4.50
C LEU A 199 30.59 -10.19 -4.84
N GLU A 200 30.26 -11.13 -3.97
CA GLU A 200 30.47 -12.57 -4.21
C GLU A 200 29.62 -13.08 -5.38
N ASP A 201 28.33 -12.75 -5.41
CA ASP A 201 27.39 -13.12 -6.48
C ASP A 201 27.89 -12.69 -7.87
N ARG A 202 28.65 -11.58 -7.94
CA ARG A 202 29.17 -10.94 -9.16
C ARG A 202 30.67 -11.18 -9.38
N GLY A 203 31.34 -11.99 -8.55
CA GLY A 203 32.79 -12.26 -8.70
C GLY A 203 33.71 -11.08 -8.34
N LEU A 204 33.19 -10.06 -7.67
CA LEU A 204 33.91 -8.83 -7.30
C LEU A 204 34.57 -8.89 -5.91
N HIS A 205 34.44 -10.03 -5.21
CA HIS A 205 34.94 -10.18 -3.84
C HIS A 205 36.48 -10.15 -3.76
N ASN A 206 37.16 -10.52 -4.86
CA ASN A 206 38.61 -10.78 -4.92
C ASN A 206 39.36 -10.10 -6.09
N LYS A 207 38.98 -8.89 -6.48
CA LYS A 207 39.75 -8.07 -7.46
C LYS A 207 41.19 -7.69 -7.03
N LYS A 208 41.73 -8.31 -5.97
CA LYS A 208 43.14 -8.22 -5.56
C LYS A 208 44.02 -9.31 -6.19
N ALA A 209 43.45 -10.38 -6.76
CA ALA A 209 44.22 -11.56 -7.19
C ALA A 209 44.38 -11.72 -8.72
N GLU A 210 43.43 -11.29 -9.55
CA GLU A 210 43.47 -11.62 -10.98
C GLU A 210 44.30 -10.63 -11.83
N PHE A 211 44.49 -9.38 -11.40
CA PHE A 211 45.27 -8.41 -12.19
C PHE A 211 46.80 -8.55 -12.03
N GLN A 212 47.28 -9.36 -11.08
CA GLN A 212 48.70 -9.64 -10.88
C GLN A 212 49.17 -10.94 -11.56
N ALA A 213 48.24 -11.85 -11.93
CA ALA A 213 48.60 -13.10 -12.59
C ALA A 213 48.84 -12.92 -14.10
N ASP A 214 48.09 -12.03 -14.75
CA ASP A 214 48.17 -11.80 -16.20
C ASP A 214 49.35 -10.89 -16.63
N MET A 215 50.23 -10.49 -15.71
CA MET A 215 51.47 -9.73 -16.03
C MET A 215 52.77 -10.53 -15.81
N PHE A 216 52.70 -11.82 -15.44
CA PHE A 216 53.90 -12.63 -15.14
C PHE A 216 53.96 -13.98 -15.87
N PHE A 217 53.22 -14.15 -16.95
CA PHE A 217 53.46 -15.24 -17.90
C PHE A 217 53.66 -14.65 -19.31
N GLU A 218 54.92 -14.27 -19.58
CA GLU A 218 55.52 -14.41 -20.92
C GLU A 218 56.04 -15.84 -21.09
#